data_AF-A0A9X2G1K9-F1
#
_entry.id   AF-A0A9X2G1K9-F1
#
_cell.length_a   1.000
_cell.length_b   1.000
_cell.length_c   1.000
_cell.angle_alpha   90.00
_cell.angle_beta   90.00
_cell.angle_gamma   90.00
#
_symmetry.space_group_name_H-M   'P 1'
#
loop_
_entity.id
_entity.type
_entity.pdbx_description
1 polymer ?
#
loop_
_entity_poly.entity_id
_entity_poly.type
_entity_poly.pdbx_seq_one_letter_code
_entity_poly.pdbx_strand_id
1 'polypeptide(L)'
;MVAVSSVLVPLRTVTVRATGLVAVGALALASLVAPAAPAAAQPVGHVTPIASSQAADDVFVGGSVTVRPVWSEGTNNDPSYYSYYHAAVEGFRPEPASYAYQWLRDGAAVAGATDAWYLSSPADVGRQVSVRVTASRSGIVPGTVTSRAFTVRPRDTIHVDYGLSYVGSRWESNFCYCVSSDGQTAGRPGSGRAAQALIVRPMSQSYVTAPVPSPGDEFPASFWFETTGYVTGRGWQTMTSRSDVYYVGSIGENRRLEAFRIKPGGPDKAFYDVWYRAYVPKFGWLGWARNGETSATTSMGQRIEAVQVKVLPKGTKVSASGTGNAPSYDRGTQAQVSVRPYYRPTGWKAAVPGGSTAGVTSTKQRLNALRVRVDGKYAGGVQVSAKVQGSWRPYVGNNQVAGTYHQAKGTSAYKIRLTGEMAKRYDVYYRVNVAGKGWLGWARNGAAAGAASYKARNTAVQVVLVKKGERALMSAGGKAAYAY
;
A
#
# COMPACT_ATOMS: atom_id res chain seq x y z
N MET A 1 41.81 39.78 38.95
CA MET A 1 42.85 40.01 37.91
C MET A 1 43.55 38.67 37.68
N VAL A 2 43.80 38.31 36.41
CA VAL A 2 44.46 37.08 35.91
C VAL A 2 43.59 35.81 36.01
N ALA A 3 43.50 34.89 35.03
CA ALA A 3 43.59 34.87 33.57
C ALA A 3 42.97 33.51 33.16
N VAL A 4 42.17 33.48 32.10
CA VAL A 4 41.60 32.24 31.53
C VAL A 4 42.57 31.71 30.48
N SER A 5 43.02 30.47 30.62
CA SER A 5 43.77 29.73 29.59
C SER A 5 42.93 28.56 29.11
N SER A 6 42.63 28.49 27.81
CA SER A 6 42.22 27.26 27.12
C SER A 6 42.46 27.38 25.61
N VAL A 7 43.69 27.01 25.22
CA VAL A 7 44.16 26.26 24.04
C VAL A 7 43.33 26.29 22.73
N LEU A 8 44.01 26.75 21.67
CA LEU A 8 43.66 26.70 20.25
C LEU A 8 44.53 25.64 19.53
N VAL A 9 43.95 24.81 18.64
CA VAL A 9 44.64 24.03 17.58
C VAL A 9 43.70 23.92 16.35
N PRO A 10 44.21 23.94 15.08
CA PRO A 10 43.62 24.76 14.01
C PRO A 10 42.82 23.98 12.93
N LEU A 11 41.98 24.73 12.20
CA LEU A 11 41.35 24.28 10.94
C LEU A 11 42.34 24.39 9.77
N ARG A 12 42.46 23.30 9.00
CA ARG A 12 43.20 23.25 7.73
C ARG A 12 42.42 23.93 6.61
N THR A 13 43.11 24.82 5.91
CA THR A 13 42.71 25.52 4.69
C THR A 13 42.54 24.56 3.51
N VAL A 14 41.42 24.63 2.79
CA VAL A 14 41.28 24.07 1.43
C VAL A 14 41.22 25.24 0.47
N THR A 15 42.24 25.32 -0.40
CA THR A 15 42.39 26.31 -1.45
C THR A 15 41.54 25.92 -2.66
N VAL A 16 40.62 26.78 -3.10
CA VAL A 16 40.05 26.72 -4.45
C VAL A 16 40.42 28.02 -5.17
N ARG A 17 41.25 27.90 -6.20
CA ARG A 17 41.58 28.99 -7.14
C ARG A 17 40.43 29.15 -8.12
N ALA A 18 39.83 30.33 -8.18
CA ALA A 18 39.06 30.81 -9.32
C ALA A 18 39.54 32.21 -9.68
N THR A 19 40.11 32.33 -10.87
CA THR A 19 40.63 33.56 -11.48
C THR A 19 39.50 34.49 -11.92
N GLY A 20 39.53 35.71 -11.38
CA GLY A 20 39.25 37.00 -12.05
C GLY A 20 37.88 37.26 -12.67
N LEU A 21 37.11 38.19 -12.08
CA LEU A 21 36.95 39.55 -12.62
C LEU A 21 36.29 40.45 -11.57
N VAL A 22 36.81 41.67 -11.42
CA VAL A 22 36.40 42.70 -10.45
C VAL A 22 35.22 43.49 -11.00
N ALA A 23 34.16 43.65 -10.19
CA ALA A 23 33.25 44.80 -10.27
C ALA A 23 32.83 45.19 -8.85
N VAL A 24 33.24 46.39 -8.44
CA VAL A 24 32.92 47.04 -7.18
C VAL A 24 31.51 47.63 -7.29
N GLY A 25 30.63 47.30 -6.34
CA GLY A 25 29.28 47.87 -6.25
C GLY A 25 28.67 47.62 -4.88
N ALA A 26 28.44 48.71 -4.15
CA ALA A 26 27.92 48.85 -2.79
C ALA A 26 26.99 47.73 -2.24
N LEU A 27 27.34 47.16 -1.08
CA LEU A 27 26.38 46.46 -0.23
C LEU A 27 25.58 47.49 0.59
N ALA A 28 24.34 47.75 0.19
CA ALA A 28 23.32 48.26 1.09
C ALA A 28 22.73 47.07 1.88
N LEU A 29 22.74 47.18 3.21
CA LEU A 29 22.00 46.29 4.11
C LEU A 29 20.50 46.48 3.87
N ALA A 30 19.90 45.64 3.04
CA ALA A 30 18.45 45.52 2.93
C ALA A 30 17.99 44.35 3.81
N SER A 31 17.27 44.68 4.88
CA SER A 31 16.53 43.73 5.69
C SER A 31 15.59 42.90 4.80
N LEU A 32 15.78 41.59 4.75
CA LEU A 32 14.83 40.66 4.13
C LEU A 32 13.55 40.59 4.97
N VAL A 33 12.62 41.51 4.69
CA VAL A 33 11.22 41.30 5.00
C VAL A 33 10.70 40.30 3.96
N ALA A 34 10.28 39.13 4.42
CA ALA A 34 9.61 38.14 3.57
C ALA A 34 8.40 38.78 2.87
N PRO A 35 8.16 38.55 1.57
CA PRO A 35 6.94 39.04 0.95
C PRO A 35 5.75 38.35 1.60
N ALA A 36 4.83 39.15 2.15
CA ALA A 36 3.52 38.68 2.56
C ALA A 36 2.88 37.94 1.38
N ALA A 37 2.41 36.71 1.63
CA ALA A 37 1.64 35.95 0.66
C ALA A 37 0.47 36.81 0.14
N PRO A 38 0.19 36.83 -1.18
CA PRO A 38 -0.93 37.60 -1.69
C PRO A 38 -2.23 37.03 -1.10
N ALA A 39 -3.00 37.88 -0.42
CA ALA A 39 -4.35 37.56 -0.02
C ALA A 39 -5.13 37.05 -1.25
N ALA A 40 -5.71 35.86 -1.16
CA ALA A 40 -6.49 35.28 -2.24
C ALA A 40 -7.61 36.27 -2.66
N ALA A 41 -7.58 36.71 -3.91
CA ALA A 41 -8.57 37.63 -4.46
C ALA A 41 -9.98 37.01 -4.38
N GLN A 42 -10.91 37.74 -3.78
CA GLN A 42 -12.30 37.34 -3.57
C GLN A 42 -13.04 37.23 -4.93
N PRO A 43 -13.82 36.17 -5.18
CA PRO A 43 -14.60 36.04 -6.42
C PRO A 43 -15.86 36.92 -6.37
N VAL A 44 -15.84 38.08 -7.03
CA VAL A 44 -16.99 39.00 -7.17
C VAL A 44 -17.71 38.74 -8.51
N GLY A 45 -19.03 38.60 -8.49
CA GLY A 45 -19.88 38.60 -9.69
C GLY A 45 -20.53 39.97 -9.91
N HIS A 46 -20.58 40.44 -11.15
CA HIS A 46 -21.23 41.70 -11.54
C HIS A 46 -22.54 41.44 -12.31
N VAL A 47 -23.53 42.31 -12.15
CA VAL A 47 -24.81 42.26 -12.88
C VAL A 47 -24.59 42.57 -14.35
N THR A 48 -25.21 41.78 -15.22
CA THR A 48 -25.35 42.10 -16.65
C THR A 48 -26.62 42.92 -16.83
N PRO A 49 -26.55 44.20 -17.25
CA PRO A 49 -27.76 44.99 -17.48
C PRO A 49 -28.47 44.48 -18.75
N ILE A 50 -29.78 44.26 -18.64
CA ILE A 50 -30.66 44.04 -19.81
C ILE A 50 -30.83 45.39 -20.51
N ALA A 51 -30.66 45.40 -21.83
CA ALA A 51 -30.75 46.61 -22.64
C ALA A 51 -32.11 47.30 -22.47
N SER A 52 -32.00 48.62 -22.29
CA SER A 52 -33.02 49.63 -22.03
C SER A 52 -34.23 49.62 -22.98
N SER A 53 -35.44 49.52 -22.41
CA SER A 53 -36.46 50.57 -22.52
C SER A 53 -37.64 50.30 -21.56
N GLN A 54 -38.09 51.38 -20.88
CA GLN A 54 -39.28 51.54 -20.01
C GLN A 54 -39.14 51.26 -18.49
N ALA A 55 -39.46 52.31 -17.72
CA ALA A 55 -39.57 52.48 -16.26
C ALA A 55 -38.31 52.23 -15.40
N ALA A 56 -37.57 53.30 -15.09
CA ALA A 56 -36.41 53.28 -14.20
C ALA A 56 -36.76 53.08 -12.70
N ASP A 57 -38.04 53.04 -12.33
CA ASP A 57 -38.49 53.01 -10.94
C ASP A 57 -38.93 51.61 -10.44
N ASP A 58 -39.05 50.61 -11.33
CA ASP A 58 -39.60 49.29 -11.01
C ASP A 58 -38.57 48.14 -11.16
N VAL A 59 -37.27 48.44 -11.25
CA VAL A 59 -36.20 47.44 -11.45
C VAL A 59 -35.03 47.66 -10.49
N PHE A 60 -34.43 46.57 -10.00
CA PHE A 60 -33.22 46.65 -9.19
C PHE A 60 -32.00 47.11 -10.02
N VAL A 61 -31.19 47.98 -9.42
CA VAL A 61 -29.87 48.39 -9.91
C VAL A 61 -28.78 48.03 -8.89
N GLY A 62 -27.57 47.76 -9.38
CA GLY A 62 -26.45 47.29 -8.55
C GLY A 62 -26.61 45.82 -8.15
N GLY A 63 -26.15 45.47 -6.95
CA GLY A 63 -26.17 44.10 -6.44
C GLY A 63 -24.90 43.30 -6.77
N SER A 64 -24.34 42.64 -5.76
CA SER A 64 -23.25 41.68 -5.92
C SER A 64 -23.43 40.56 -4.91
N VAL A 65 -22.93 39.37 -5.26
CA VAL A 65 -22.86 38.25 -4.33
C VAL A 65 -21.41 37.79 -4.24
N THR A 66 -20.94 37.62 -2.99
CA THR A 66 -19.64 37.03 -2.69
C THR A 66 -19.84 35.72 -1.94
N VAL A 67 -19.11 34.69 -2.35
CA VAL A 67 -19.13 33.39 -1.67
C VAL A 67 -17.88 33.28 -0.82
N ARG A 68 -18.06 33.01 0.47
CA ARG A 68 -16.97 32.83 1.41
C ARG A 68 -17.02 31.44 2.05
N PRO A 69 -15.91 30.69 2.10
CA PRO A 69 -15.84 29.52 2.95
C PRO A 69 -15.89 29.99 4.41
N VAL A 70 -16.75 29.37 5.21
CA VAL A 70 -16.85 29.59 6.65
C VAL A 70 -16.24 28.39 7.35
N TRP A 71 -15.24 28.69 8.16
CA TRP A 71 -14.46 27.72 8.91
C TRP A 71 -15.14 27.45 10.25
N SER A 72 -15.19 26.20 10.69
CA SER A 72 -15.24 25.97 12.13
C SER A 72 -13.89 26.43 12.69
N GLU A 73 -13.88 27.43 13.57
CA GLU A 73 -12.65 27.88 14.23
C GLU A 73 -11.88 26.67 14.81
N GLY A 74 -10.59 26.58 14.49
CA GLY A 74 -9.70 25.54 15.01
C GLY A 74 -9.27 24.48 14.00
N THR A 75 -8.56 24.87 12.93
CA THR A 75 -7.33 24.22 12.41
C THR A 75 -6.94 24.91 11.10
N ASN A 76 -5.70 25.44 11.05
CA ASN A 76 -4.92 25.95 9.92
C ASN A 76 -5.68 26.39 8.64
N ASN A 77 -5.65 27.71 8.39
CA ASN A 77 -6.05 28.44 7.16
C ASN A 77 -5.80 27.70 5.82
N ASP A 78 -6.69 26.81 5.37
CA ASP A 78 -6.58 26.19 4.03
C ASP A 78 -7.96 25.98 3.36
N PRO A 79 -8.29 26.64 2.21
CA PRO A 79 -9.63 26.67 1.56
C PRO A 79 -10.10 25.38 0.87
N SER A 80 -9.72 24.22 1.40
CA SER A 80 -9.74 22.93 0.70
C SER A 80 -10.76 21.90 1.24
N TYR A 81 -11.73 22.30 2.07
CA TYR A 81 -12.59 21.33 2.76
C TYR A 81 -14.02 21.22 2.19
N TYR A 82 -14.72 20.15 2.59
CA TYR A 82 -16.19 20.08 2.64
C TYR A 82 -16.69 21.19 3.56
N SER A 83 -16.62 22.41 3.05
CA SER A 83 -16.84 23.64 3.78
C SER A 83 -18.27 24.05 3.63
N TYR A 84 -18.78 24.69 4.67
CA TYR A 84 -19.92 25.56 4.55
C TYR A 84 -19.48 26.80 3.77
N TYR A 85 -20.17 27.08 2.68
CA TYR A 85 -20.03 28.31 1.93
C TYR A 85 -21.20 29.21 2.29
N HIS A 86 -20.90 30.46 2.64
CA HIS A 86 -21.91 31.48 2.87
C HIS A 86 -21.96 32.46 1.69
N ALA A 87 -23.17 32.69 1.17
CA ALA A 87 -23.44 33.67 0.14
C ALA A 87 -23.81 35.01 0.80
N ALA A 88 -22.87 35.97 0.77
CA ALA A 88 -23.11 37.33 1.24
C ALA A 88 -23.54 38.23 0.07
N VAL A 89 -24.65 38.94 0.24
CA VAL A 89 -25.30 39.74 -0.80
C VAL A 89 -25.30 41.21 -0.38
N GLU A 90 -24.86 42.10 -1.28
CA GLU A 90 -24.74 43.54 -0.97
C GLU A 90 -25.04 44.40 -2.20
N GLY A 91 -25.43 45.66 -1.96
CA GLY A 91 -25.43 46.71 -2.99
C GLY A 91 -26.63 46.78 -3.92
N PHE A 92 -27.71 46.03 -3.66
CA PHE A 92 -28.98 46.19 -4.39
C PHE A 92 -29.67 47.50 -4.02
N ARG A 93 -30.16 48.24 -5.02
CA ARG A 93 -31.01 49.42 -4.84
C ARG A 93 -32.25 49.34 -5.75
N PRO A 94 -33.45 49.67 -5.25
CA PRO A 94 -33.77 49.91 -3.83
C PRO A 94 -33.54 48.65 -2.97
N GLU A 95 -33.50 48.78 -1.64
CA GLU A 95 -33.16 47.66 -0.74
C GLU A 95 -34.16 46.49 -0.89
N PRO A 96 -33.71 45.24 -1.14
CA PRO A 96 -34.61 44.10 -1.27
C PRO A 96 -35.36 43.77 0.03
N ALA A 97 -36.58 43.26 -0.08
CA ALA A 97 -37.34 42.76 1.07
C ALA A 97 -36.96 41.31 1.45
N SER A 98 -36.52 40.52 0.47
CA SER A 98 -36.08 39.14 0.67
C SER A 98 -35.12 38.67 -0.41
N TYR A 99 -34.43 37.57 -0.13
CA TYR A 99 -33.54 36.87 -1.04
C TYR A 99 -33.93 35.39 -1.16
N ALA A 100 -33.90 34.84 -2.37
CA ALA A 100 -33.94 33.41 -2.63
C ALA A 100 -32.61 32.94 -3.23
N TYR A 101 -32.13 31.78 -2.81
CA TYR A 101 -30.85 31.23 -3.24
C TYR A 101 -31.04 29.94 -4.05
N GLN A 102 -30.13 29.69 -4.98
CA GLN A 102 -30.00 28.41 -5.66
C GLN A 102 -28.53 28.16 -5.97
N TRP A 103 -27.94 27.15 -5.34
CA TRP A 103 -26.58 26.72 -5.65
C TRP A 103 -26.54 25.92 -6.95
N LEU A 104 -25.48 26.11 -7.71
CA LEU A 104 -25.25 25.56 -9.04
C LEU A 104 -23.93 24.79 -9.07
N ARG A 105 -23.94 23.61 -9.70
CA ARG A 105 -22.75 22.81 -10.03
C ARG A 105 -22.62 22.72 -11.54
N ASP A 106 -21.52 23.24 -12.07
CA ASP A 106 -21.26 23.42 -13.50
C ASP A 106 -22.41 24.13 -14.23
N GLY A 107 -23.03 25.10 -13.53
CA GLY A 107 -24.17 25.87 -14.03
C GLY A 107 -25.55 25.19 -13.86
N ALA A 108 -25.62 23.92 -13.48
CA ALA A 108 -26.87 23.20 -13.23
C ALA A 108 -27.29 23.29 -11.76
N ALA A 109 -28.60 23.37 -11.48
CA ALA A 109 -29.12 23.51 -10.12
C ALA A 109 -28.80 22.28 -9.26
N VAL A 110 -28.25 22.50 -8.06
CA VAL A 110 -28.08 21.45 -7.06
C VAL A 110 -29.40 21.33 -6.29
N ALA A 111 -30.04 20.16 -6.38
CA ALA A 111 -31.34 19.91 -5.78
C ALA A 111 -31.31 20.16 -4.26
N GLY A 112 -32.28 20.93 -3.75
CA GLY A 112 -32.42 21.25 -2.33
C GLY A 112 -31.45 22.30 -1.78
N ALA A 113 -30.46 22.73 -2.56
CA ALA A 113 -29.48 23.73 -2.12
C ALA A 113 -30.01 25.16 -2.35
N THR A 114 -30.97 25.57 -1.52
CA THR A 114 -31.71 26.84 -1.65
C THR A 114 -31.47 27.83 -0.50
N ASP A 115 -30.55 27.51 0.41
CA ASP A 115 -30.17 28.38 1.52
C ASP A 115 -29.00 29.32 1.16
N ALA A 116 -28.86 30.39 1.95
CA ALA A 116 -27.67 31.26 1.91
C ALA A 116 -26.38 30.49 2.24
N TRP A 117 -26.52 29.33 2.88
CA TRP A 117 -25.45 28.41 3.26
C TRP A 117 -25.46 27.18 2.35
N TYR A 118 -24.27 26.74 1.95
CA TYR A 118 -24.10 25.51 1.18
C TYR A 118 -23.02 24.64 1.75
N LEU A 119 -23.42 23.44 2.16
CA LEU A 119 -22.48 22.38 2.44
C LEU A 119 -22.10 21.71 1.13
N SER A 120 -20.83 21.83 0.76
CA SER A 120 -20.33 21.10 -0.42
C SER A 120 -20.36 19.59 -0.21
N SER A 121 -20.58 18.87 -1.31
CA SER A 121 -20.62 17.41 -1.38
C SER A 121 -19.44 16.86 -2.18
N PRO A 122 -19.15 15.55 -2.08
CA PRO A 122 -18.10 14.93 -2.90
C PRO A 122 -18.29 15.07 -4.41
N ALA A 123 -19.53 15.28 -4.86
CA ALA A 123 -19.84 15.49 -6.27
C ALA A 123 -19.40 16.89 -6.78
N ASP A 124 -19.11 17.82 -5.87
CA ASP A 124 -18.62 19.16 -6.22
C ASP A 124 -17.12 19.19 -6.48
N VAL A 125 -16.37 18.20 -6.00
CA VAL A 125 -14.90 18.19 -6.11
C VAL A 125 -14.47 18.17 -7.59
N GLY A 126 -13.63 19.13 -7.95
CA GLY A 126 -13.17 19.39 -9.32
C GLY A 126 -14.21 20.06 -10.22
N ARG A 127 -15.42 20.35 -9.73
CA ARG A 127 -16.49 21.04 -10.45
C ARG A 127 -16.53 22.52 -10.11
N GLN A 128 -17.17 23.31 -10.98
CA GLN A 128 -17.41 24.72 -10.77
C GLN A 128 -18.69 24.91 -9.96
N VAL A 129 -18.59 25.47 -8.77
CA VAL A 129 -19.73 25.81 -7.92
C VAL A 129 -19.98 27.31 -7.97
N SER A 130 -21.24 27.71 -8.02
CA SER A 130 -21.68 29.11 -7.92
C SER A 130 -23.04 29.19 -7.23
N VAL A 131 -23.45 30.38 -6.81
CA VAL A 131 -24.80 30.61 -6.26
C VAL A 131 -25.51 31.67 -7.08
N ARG A 132 -26.76 31.40 -7.43
CA ARG A 132 -27.68 32.37 -8.01
C ARG A 132 -28.57 32.91 -6.90
N VAL A 133 -28.65 34.23 -6.77
CA VAL A 133 -29.47 34.93 -5.80
C VAL A 133 -30.53 35.74 -6.53
N THR A 134 -31.77 35.60 -6.10
CA THR A 134 -32.91 36.39 -6.59
C THR A 134 -33.37 37.33 -5.49
N ALA A 135 -33.26 38.64 -5.74
CA ALA A 135 -33.74 39.70 -4.85
C ALA A 135 -35.18 40.07 -5.21
N SER A 136 -36.04 40.19 -4.19
CA SER A 136 -37.47 40.45 -4.38
C SER A 136 -37.95 41.60 -3.50
N ARG A 137 -38.82 42.45 -4.06
CA ARG A 137 -39.56 43.49 -3.35
C ARG A 137 -40.90 43.72 -4.06
N SER A 138 -41.98 43.90 -3.30
CA SER A 138 -43.30 44.16 -3.88
C SER A 138 -43.28 45.40 -4.77
N GLY A 139 -43.90 45.32 -5.94
CA GLY A 139 -43.92 46.40 -6.94
C GLY A 139 -42.65 46.53 -7.79
N ILE A 140 -41.63 45.68 -7.57
CA ILE A 140 -40.35 45.72 -8.31
C ILE A 140 -40.13 44.37 -8.99
N VAL A 141 -39.70 44.39 -10.25
CA VAL A 141 -39.32 43.19 -10.99
C VAL A 141 -38.15 42.50 -10.28
N PRO A 142 -38.23 41.18 -9.97
CA PRO A 142 -37.15 40.48 -9.29
C PRO A 142 -35.81 40.57 -10.02
N GLY A 143 -34.75 40.88 -9.28
CA GLY A 143 -33.39 40.99 -9.80
C GLY A 143 -32.61 39.72 -9.54
N THR A 144 -31.76 39.29 -10.48
CA THR A 144 -30.90 38.11 -10.29
C THR A 144 -29.43 38.45 -10.42
N VAL A 145 -28.62 37.98 -9.49
CA VAL A 145 -27.15 38.00 -9.59
C VAL A 145 -26.61 36.59 -9.38
N THR A 146 -25.62 36.18 -10.16
CA THR A 146 -24.92 34.90 -9.96
C THR A 146 -23.49 35.19 -9.55
N SER A 147 -22.99 34.50 -8.54
CA SER A 147 -21.60 34.62 -8.11
C SER A 147 -20.66 34.19 -9.23
N ARG A 148 -19.42 34.67 -9.20
CA ARG A 148 -18.37 34.02 -9.96
C ARG A 148 -18.26 32.57 -9.49
N ALA A 149 -18.07 31.66 -10.45
CA ALA A 149 -17.88 30.25 -10.12
C ALA A 149 -16.47 29.99 -9.54
N PHE A 150 -16.40 29.04 -8.62
CA PHE A 150 -15.16 28.60 -8.00
C PHE A 150 -15.06 27.07 -8.05
N THR A 151 -13.82 26.55 -8.13
CA THR A 151 -13.59 25.11 -8.14
C THR A 151 -13.45 24.58 -6.71
N VAL A 152 -14.28 23.60 -6.34
CA VAL A 152 -14.08 22.86 -5.08
C VAL A 152 -12.89 21.93 -5.27
N ARG A 153 -11.90 22.00 -4.39
CA ARG A 153 -10.68 21.17 -4.47
C ARG A 153 -10.78 19.98 -3.51
N PRO A 154 -10.15 18.83 -3.84
CA PRO A 154 -9.96 17.77 -2.84
C PRO A 154 -9.02 18.28 -1.74
N ARG A 155 -9.11 17.69 -0.53
CA ARG A 155 -8.19 17.97 0.58
C ARG A 155 -6.73 17.80 0.16
N ASP A 156 -5.86 18.69 0.59
CA ASP A 156 -4.43 18.54 0.31
C ASP A 156 -3.81 17.37 1.11
N THR A 157 -4.41 17.00 2.26
CA THR A 157 -3.97 15.87 3.08
C THR A 157 -5.15 15.24 3.81
N ILE A 158 -5.12 13.91 3.98
CA ILE A 158 -6.02 13.18 4.88
C ILE A 158 -5.19 12.65 6.03
N HIS A 159 -5.36 13.24 7.21
CA HIS A 159 -4.74 12.72 8.42
C HIS A 159 -5.37 11.38 8.83
N VAL A 160 -4.51 10.46 9.25
CA VAL A 160 -4.91 9.12 9.69
C VAL A 160 -4.33 8.85 11.06
N ASP A 161 -5.18 8.37 11.96
CA ASP A 161 -4.74 7.76 13.21
C ASP A 161 -4.61 6.26 13.02
N TYR A 162 -3.44 5.72 13.37
CA TYR A 162 -3.23 4.26 13.37
C TYR A 162 -2.27 3.85 14.47
N GLY A 163 -2.47 2.63 14.98
CA GLY A 163 -1.72 2.10 16.12
C GLY A 163 -1.79 0.58 16.23
N LEU A 164 -0.87 0.01 17.00
CA LEU A 164 -0.80 -1.43 17.26
C LEU A 164 -1.10 -1.74 18.71
N SER A 165 -1.81 -2.85 18.95
CA SER A 165 -1.84 -3.52 20.24
C SER A 165 -0.93 -4.75 20.17
N TYR A 166 -0.25 -5.08 21.27
CA TYR A 166 0.70 -6.20 21.33
C TYR A 166 0.19 -7.36 22.17
N VAL A 167 0.58 -8.57 21.79
CA VAL A 167 0.30 -9.83 22.51
C VAL A 167 0.68 -9.67 23.99
N GLY A 168 -0.23 -10.08 24.88
CA GLY A 168 -0.09 -9.96 26.35
C GLY A 168 -0.72 -8.70 26.96
N SER A 169 -1.12 -7.70 26.16
CA SER A 169 -1.83 -6.52 26.65
C SER A 169 -3.34 -6.78 26.85
N ARG A 170 -3.88 -6.36 28.02
CA ARG A 170 -5.34 -6.24 28.31
C ARG A 170 -5.83 -4.82 27.91
N TRP A 171 -7.14 -4.65 27.67
CA TRP A 171 -7.83 -3.55 26.95
C TRP A 171 -7.38 -2.06 27.17
N GLU A 172 -7.65 -1.26 26.11
CA GLU A 172 -7.62 0.20 25.84
C GLU A 172 -6.54 1.15 26.37
N SER A 173 -5.99 0.99 27.57
CA SER A 173 -4.98 1.95 28.09
C SER A 173 -3.58 1.78 27.50
N ASN A 174 -3.41 0.81 26.58
CA ASN A 174 -2.11 0.36 26.06
C ASN A 174 -2.05 0.23 24.53
N PHE A 175 -2.81 1.03 23.77
CA PHE A 175 -2.44 1.28 22.37
C PHE A 175 -1.19 2.16 22.36
N CYS A 176 -0.01 1.54 22.53
CA CYS A 176 1.24 2.26 22.38
C CYS A 176 1.37 2.66 20.91
N TYR A 177 1.56 3.96 20.66
CA TYR A 177 1.90 4.55 19.35
C TYR A 177 0.73 4.69 18.37
N CYS A 178 -0.33 5.40 18.77
CA CYS A 178 -1.05 6.19 17.77
C CYS A 178 -0.09 7.25 17.22
N VAL A 179 0.12 7.25 15.92
CA VAL A 179 0.74 8.38 15.23
C VAL A 179 -0.35 9.04 14.39
N SER A 180 -0.51 10.34 14.59
CA SER A 180 -1.54 11.17 13.95
C SER A 180 -1.03 11.83 12.66
N SER A 181 -0.02 11.25 12.02
CA SER A 181 0.55 11.84 10.80
C SER A 181 1.05 10.80 9.79
N ASP A 182 1.00 11.20 8.53
CA ASP A 182 1.28 10.35 7.38
C ASP A 182 2.69 9.76 7.41
N GLY A 183 2.76 8.44 7.51
CA GLY A 183 3.99 7.68 7.35
C GLY A 183 4.92 7.65 8.55
N GLN A 184 4.51 8.18 9.70
CA GLN A 184 5.21 7.92 10.95
C GLN A 184 5.14 6.44 11.36
N THR A 185 6.06 5.99 12.19
CA THR A 185 6.10 4.58 12.58
C THR A 185 5.23 4.36 13.81
N ALA A 186 4.16 3.57 13.67
CA ALA A 186 3.45 3.01 14.81
C ALA A 186 4.16 1.73 15.25
N GLY A 187 4.57 1.67 16.52
CA GLY A 187 5.36 0.55 17.06
C GLY A 187 6.87 0.74 16.95
N ARG A 188 7.64 -0.28 17.35
CA ARG A 188 9.12 -0.22 17.34
C ARG A 188 9.71 -1.44 16.61
N PRO A 189 10.36 -1.23 15.45
CA PRO A 189 11.16 -2.26 14.80
C PRO A 189 12.22 -2.87 15.73
N GLY A 190 12.34 -4.19 15.75
CA GLY A 190 13.29 -4.91 16.60
C GLY A 190 12.86 -5.06 18.06
N SER A 191 11.62 -4.69 18.42
CA SER A 191 11.16 -4.73 19.81
C SER A 191 10.94 -6.14 20.38
N GLY A 192 10.83 -7.16 19.53
CA GLY A 192 10.45 -8.51 19.95
C GLY A 192 8.96 -8.68 20.25
N ARG A 193 8.18 -7.59 20.31
CA ARG A 193 6.75 -7.62 20.65
C ARG A 193 5.92 -7.94 19.42
N ALA A 194 5.14 -9.01 19.47
CA ALA A 194 4.23 -9.38 18.39
C ALA A 194 2.94 -8.54 18.47
N ALA A 195 2.57 -7.86 17.39
CA ALA A 195 1.27 -7.21 17.31
C ALA A 195 0.15 -8.27 17.39
N GLN A 196 -0.91 -7.99 18.14
CA GLN A 196 -2.14 -8.78 18.21
C GLN A 196 -3.30 -8.10 17.48
N ALA A 197 -3.26 -6.77 17.33
CA ALA A 197 -4.29 -6.01 16.63
C ALA A 197 -3.76 -4.70 16.03
N LEU A 198 -4.49 -4.19 15.04
CA LEU A 198 -4.25 -2.93 14.33
C LEU A 198 -5.55 -2.12 14.32
N ILE A 199 -5.43 -0.83 14.64
CA ILE A 199 -6.47 0.19 14.41
C ILE A 199 -6.00 1.15 13.32
N VAL A 200 -6.92 1.52 12.43
CA VAL A 200 -6.73 2.55 11.40
C VAL A 200 -8.04 3.30 11.25
N ARG A 201 -8.01 4.61 11.44
CA ARG A 201 -9.18 5.47 11.28
C ARG A 201 -8.79 6.81 10.66
N PRO A 202 -9.66 7.42 9.86
CA PRO A 202 -9.47 8.83 9.50
C PRO A 202 -9.45 9.62 10.80
N MET A 203 -8.61 10.66 10.88
CA MET A 203 -8.64 11.56 12.02
C MET A 203 -9.98 12.32 11.93
N SER A 204 -10.99 11.87 12.69
CA SER A 204 -12.20 12.66 12.89
C SER A 204 -11.79 13.91 13.65
N GLN A 205 -12.20 15.08 13.17
CA GLN A 205 -12.10 16.35 13.91
C GLN A 205 -12.29 16.07 15.39
N SER A 206 -11.22 16.28 16.16
CA SER A 206 -11.34 16.29 17.60
C SER A 206 -12.32 17.42 17.95
N TYR A 207 -13.48 17.08 18.50
CA TYR A 207 -14.38 17.96 19.25
C TYR A 207 -14.54 19.39 18.69
N VAL A 208 -15.39 19.56 17.67
CA VAL A 208 -15.93 20.89 17.36
C VAL A 208 -17.05 21.17 18.37
N THR A 209 -16.72 21.88 19.46
CA THR A 209 -17.71 22.51 20.37
C THR A 209 -18.18 23.85 19.79
N ALA A 210 -18.62 23.86 18.53
CA ALA A 210 -19.39 24.98 17.98
C ALA A 210 -20.86 24.55 17.90
N PRO A 211 -21.83 25.47 18.08
CA PRO A 211 -23.23 25.13 17.99
C PRO A 211 -23.58 24.73 16.54
N VAL A 212 -23.60 23.42 16.30
CA VAL A 212 -24.12 22.78 15.09
C VAL A 212 -25.66 22.82 15.15
N PRO A 213 -26.37 23.05 14.03
CA PRO A 213 -27.83 22.94 13.97
C PRO A 213 -28.32 21.54 14.41
N SER A 214 -29.60 21.50 14.80
CA SER A 214 -30.35 20.46 15.53
C SER A 214 -30.00 18.97 15.29
N PRO A 215 -30.28 18.09 16.29
CA PRO A 215 -29.76 16.72 16.37
C PRO A 215 -30.43 15.79 15.36
N GLY A 216 -29.63 15.14 14.50
CA GLY A 216 -30.10 14.06 13.62
C GLY A 216 -29.12 13.60 12.54
N ASP A 217 -28.24 14.48 12.06
CA ASP A 217 -27.37 14.18 10.92
C ASP A 217 -25.93 13.92 11.37
N GLU A 218 -25.60 12.65 11.64
CA GLU A 218 -24.19 12.22 11.61
C GLU A 218 -23.67 12.41 10.18
N PHE A 219 -22.76 13.36 9.96
CA PHE A 219 -22.09 13.50 8.66
C PHE A 219 -21.46 12.14 8.29
N PRO A 220 -21.88 11.49 7.18
CA PRO A 220 -21.25 10.25 6.77
C PRO A 220 -19.80 10.57 6.45
N ALA A 221 -18.85 9.89 7.11
CA ALA A 221 -17.43 10.11 6.87
C ALA A 221 -17.15 9.97 5.36
N SER A 222 -16.78 11.08 4.70
CA SER A 222 -16.52 11.14 3.26
C SER A 222 -15.37 10.21 2.84
N PHE A 223 -14.53 9.82 3.81
CA PHE A 223 -13.44 8.86 3.68
C PHE A 223 -13.44 7.91 4.88
N TRP A 224 -13.39 6.60 4.64
CA TRP A 224 -13.28 5.58 5.68
C TRP A 224 -12.39 4.42 5.22
N PHE A 225 -12.04 3.51 6.12
CA PHE A 225 -11.16 2.37 5.81
C PHE A 225 -11.86 1.03 6.01
N GLU A 226 -11.77 0.17 4.99
CA GLU A 226 -12.04 -1.26 5.13
C GLU A 226 -10.71 -1.95 5.49
N THR A 227 -10.60 -2.44 6.72
CA THR A 227 -9.39 -3.12 7.19
C THR A 227 -9.65 -4.61 7.37
N THR A 228 -8.73 -5.45 6.93
CA THR A 228 -8.74 -6.90 7.19
C THR A 228 -7.39 -7.34 7.76
N GLY A 229 -7.41 -8.27 8.73
CA GLY A 229 -6.21 -8.78 9.40
C GLY A 229 -6.13 -10.30 9.32
N TYR A 230 -4.94 -10.85 9.08
CA TYR A 230 -4.67 -12.28 9.14
C TYR A 230 -4.15 -12.65 10.52
N VAL A 231 -4.95 -13.35 11.30
CA VAL A 231 -4.62 -13.76 12.67
C VAL A 231 -4.18 -15.22 12.68
N THR A 232 -3.10 -15.53 13.42
CA THR A 232 -2.62 -16.90 13.55
C THR A 232 -3.72 -17.86 14.01
N GLY A 233 -3.91 -18.94 13.25
CA GLY A 233 -4.90 -19.97 13.56
C GLY A 233 -6.35 -19.59 13.29
N ARG A 234 -6.62 -18.36 12.83
CA ARG A 234 -7.97 -17.89 12.44
C ARG A 234 -8.09 -17.49 10.98
N GLY A 235 -6.96 -17.14 10.35
CA GLY A 235 -6.97 -16.66 8.97
C GLY A 235 -7.42 -15.21 8.88
N TRP A 236 -7.97 -14.83 7.74
CA TRP A 236 -8.42 -13.47 7.46
C TRP A 236 -9.69 -13.13 8.25
N GLN A 237 -9.67 -11.98 8.91
CA GLN A 237 -10.80 -11.40 9.64
C GLN A 237 -11.00 -9.97 9.17
N THR A 238 -12.25 -9.56 8.97
CA THR A 238 -12.60 -8.16 8.68
C THR A 238 -12.77 -7.39 9.98
N MET A 239 -12.54 -6.07 9.92
CA MET A 239 -12.71 -5.16 11.04
C MET A 239 -14.01 -5.43 11.79
N THR A 240 -13.92 -5.61 13.10
CA THR A 240 -15.04 -5.93 13.98
C THR A 240 -15.30 -4.75 14.89
N SER A 241 -16.55 -4.30 15.00
CA SER A 241 -16.97 -3.33 16.02
C SER A 241 -17.26 -4.07 17.32
N ARG A 242 -16.47 -3.83 18.37
CA ARG A 242 -16.90 -4.05 19.76
C ARG A 242 -16.76 -2.71 20.46
N SER A 243 -17.88 -2.14 20.91
CA SER A 243 -17.94 -0.96 21.79
C SER A 243 -16.97 0.15 21.36
N ASP A 244 -17.34 0.87 20.30
CA ASP A 244 -16.73 2.14 19.86
C ASP A 244 -15.27 2.10 19.35
N VAL A 245 -14.62 0.93 19.34
CA VAL A 245 -13.25 0.76 18.80
C VAL A 245 -13.22 -0.20 17.60
N TYR A 246 -12.77 0.36 16.48
CA TYR A 246 -12.65 -0.30 15.18
C TYR A 246 -11.25 -0.90 15.00
N TYR A 247 -11.10 -2.22 15.16
CA TYR A 247 -9.80 -2.89 14.97
C TYR A 247 -9.90 -4.20 14.19
N VAL A 248 -8.76 -4.63 13.64
CA VAL A 248 -8.53 -6.01 13.16
C VAL A 248 -7.54 -6.72 14.06
N GLY A 249 -7.78 -7.99 14.37
CA GLY A 249 -6.89 -8.78 15.21
C GLY A 249 -7.62 -9.52 16.32
N SER A 250 -6.88 -9.82 17.39
CA SER A 250 -7.30 -10.72 18.47
C SER A 250 -6.88 -10.19 19.83
N ILE A 251 -7.40 -9.01 20.20
CA ILE A 251 -7.14 -8.39 21.50
C ILE A 251 -7.61 -9.32 22.63
N GLY A 252 -6.73 -9.56 23.61
CA GLY A 252 -7.06 -10.35 24.80
C GLY A 252 -7.01 -11.87 24.60
N GLU A 253 -6.79 -12.34 23.37
CA GLU A 253 -6.73 -13.78 23.08
C GLU A 253 -5.32 -14.31 22.86
N ASN A 254 -4.31 -13.46 23.01
CA ASN A 254 -2.89 -13.82 22.90
C ASN A 254 -2.50 -14.42 21.54
N ARG A 255 -3.25 -14.11 20.48
CA ARG A 255 -2.95 -14.48 19.09
C ARG A 255 -2.32 -13.29 18.37
N ARG A 256 -1.36 -13.56 17.50
CA ARG A 256 -0.63 -12.52 16.74
C ARG A 256 -1.33 -12.21 15.41
N LEU A 257 -1.23 -10.96 15.01
CA LEU A 257 -1.50 -10.48 13.67
C LEU A 257 -0.25 -10.73 12.81
N GLU A 258 -0.40 -11.46 11.70
CA GLU A 258 0.71 -11.78 10.79
C GLU A 258 0.69 -10.94 9.50
N ALA A 259 -0.50 -10.53 9.05
CA ALA A 259 -0.71 -9.68 7.87
C ALA A 259 -1.94 -8.81 7.99
N PHE A 260 -2.03 -7.77 7.15
CA PHE A 260 -3.22 -6.93 7.06
C PHE A 260 -3.39 -6.32 5.66
N ARG A 261 -4.60 -5.82 5.39
CA ARG A 261 -4.96 -5.03 4.21
C ARG A 261 -5.78 -3.84 4.66
N ILE A 262 -5.58 -2.70 3.99
CA ILE A 262 -6.35 -1.47 4.21
C ILE A 262 -6.84 -1.02 2.84
N LYS A 263 -8.13 -0.78 2.70
CA LYS A 263 -8.73 -0.31 1.46
C LYS A 263 -9.53 0.97 1.74
N PRO A 264 -9.39 2.01 0.91
CA PRO A 264 -10.13 3.24 1.12
C PRO A 264 -11.59 3.06 0.68
N GLY A 265 -12.49 3.64 1.45
CA GLY A 265 -13.92 3.67 1.26
C GLY A 265 -14.44 5.09 1.27
N GLY A 266 -15.73 5.23 0.96
CA GLY A 266 -16.39 6.52 0.84
C GLY A 266 -16.09 7.23 -0.49
N PRO A 267 -16.72 8.39 -0.73
CA PRO A 267 -16.53 9.18 -1.95
C PRO A 267 -15.08 9.65 -2.18
N ASP A 268 -14.34 9.99 -1.11
CA ASP A 268 -12.97 10.52 -1.22
C ASP A 268 -11.96 9.50 -1.77
N LYS A 269 -12.28 8.19 -1.80
CA LYS A 269 -11.45 7.15 -2.44
C LYS A 269 -11.16 7.42 -3.93
N ALA A 270 -11.96 8.28 -4.56
CA ALA A 270 -11.72 8.73 -5.93
C ALA A 270 -10.43 9.55 -6.05
N PHE A 271 -10.05 10.27 -4.98
CA PHE A 271 -8.98 11.27 -4.98
C PHE A 271 -7.72 10.82 -4.25
N TYR A 272 -7.79 9.76 -3.42
CA TYR A 272 -6.64 9.29 -2.63
C TYR A 272 -6.37 7.79 -2.78
N ASP A 273 -5.09 7.45 -2.60
CA ASP A 273 -4.60 6.10 -2.39
C ASP A 273 -4.14 5.94 -0.93
N VAL A 274 -4.47 4.81 -0.32
CA VAL A 274 -3.89 4.41 0.98
C VAL A 274 -2.69 3.50 0.74
N TRP A 275 -1.55 3.91 1.26
CA TRP A 275 -0.29 3.19 1.22
C TRP A 275 0.08 2.73 2.63
N TYR A 276 0.46 1.47 2.77
CA TYR A 276 0.80 0.92 4.08
C TYR A 276 1.87 -0.15 3.98
N ARG A 277 2.64 -0.33 5.05
CA ARG A 277 3.66 -1.38 5.14
C ARG A 277 3.88 -1.82 6.57
N ALA A 278 4.53 -2.96 6.71
CA ALA A 278 4.87 -3.55 7.99
C ALA A 278 6.37 -3.81 8.12
N TYR A 279 6.86 -3.69 9.35
CA TYR A 279 8.13 -4.26 9.75
C TYR A 279 7.92 -5.69 10.24
N VAL A 280 8.59 -6.63 9.60
CA VAL A 280 8.62 -8.04 9.98
C VAL A 280 10.06 -8.42 10.30
N PRO A 281 10.39 -8.88 11.52
CA PRO A 281 11.79 -9.04 11.98
C PRO A 281 12.70 -9.85 11.05
N LYS A 282 12.15 -10.87 10.39
CA LYS A 282 12.88 -11.70 9.42
C LYS A 282 13.23 -10.97 8.12
N PHE A 283 12.45 -9.97 7.73
CA PHE A 283 12.54 -9.30 6.44
C PHE A 283 12.89 -7.80 6.53
N GLY A 284 12.80 -7.22 7.72
CA GLY A 284 12.85 -5.78 7.91
C GLY A 284 11.55 -5.10 7.48
N TRP A 285 11.66 -3.86 7.02
CA TRP A 285 10.55 -3.16 6.35
C TRP A 285 10.29 -3.79 4.99
N LEU A 286 9.07 -4.24 4.79
CA LEU A 286 8.60 -4.71 3.48
C LEU A 286 8.21 -3.53 2.58
N GLY A 287 7.98 -3.84 1.30
CA GLY A 287 7.47 -2.87 0.33
C GLY A 287 6.13 -2.25 0.76
N TRP A 288 5.80 -1.10 0.17
CA TRP A 288 4.50 -0.47 0.37
C TRP A 288 3.41 -1.25 -0.37
N ALA A 289 2.41 -1.73 0.38
CA ALA A 289 1.14 -2.19 -0.14
C ALA A 289 0.23 -0.99 -0.43
N ARG A 290 -0.67 -1.13 -1.41
CA ARG A 290 -1.64 -0.10 -1.75
C ARG A 290 -3.07 -0.66 -1.84
N ASN A 291 -4.06 0.10 -1.37
CA ASN A 291 -5.50 -0.10 -1.64
C ASN A 291 -5.98 -1.57 -1.60
N GLY A 292 -5.79 -2.26 -0.48
CA GLY A 292 -6.25 -3.63 -0.26
C GLY A 292 -5.22 -4.72 -0.57
N GLU A 293 -4.03 -4.37 -1.08
CA GLU A 293 -2.91 -5.32 -1.21
C GLU A 293 -2.46 -5.88 0.15
N THR A 294 -1.96 -7.11 0.18
CA THR A 294 -1.47 -7.69 1.43
C THR A 294 -0.15 -7.04 1.85
N SER A 295 -0.06 -6.62 3.12
CA SER A 295 1.18 -6.24 3.81
C SER A 295 1.59 -7.32 4.82
N ALA A 296 2.90 -7.47 5.05
CA ALA A 296 3.50 -8.46 5.97
C ALA A 296 3.45 -9.91 5.49
N THR A 297 3.12 -10.88 6.35
CA THR A 297 3.19 -12.30 5.97
C THR A 297 1.98 -13.10 6.33
N THR A 298 1.53 -13.97 5.44
CA THR A 298 0.49 -14.96 5.77
C THR A 298 1.07 -16.35 5.89
N SER A 299 0.57 -17.10 6.86
CA SER A 299 0.91 -18.53 7.08
C SER A 299 2.40 -18.81 7.33
N MET A 300 3.24 -17.79 7.54
CA MET A 300 4.67 -17.92 7.80
C MET A 300 5.00 -17.92 9.30
N GLY A 301 4.03 -17.60 10.16
CA GLY A 301 4.25 -17.47 11.59
C GLY A 301 5.14 -16.31 11.97
N GLN A 302 5.32 -15.32 11.08
CA GLN A 302 6.11 -14.13 11.39
C GLN A 302 5.22 -13.09 12.08
N ARG A 303 5.81 -12.37 13.03
CA ARG A 303 5.15 -11.30 13.78
C ARG A 303 5.34 -9.95 13.09
N ILE A 304 4.33 -9.10 13.16
CA ILE A 304 4.45 -7.67 12.87
C ILE A 304 4.90 -6.97 14.15
N GLU A 305 5.88 -6.06 14.06
CA GLU A 305 6.33 -5.26 15.21
C GLU A 305 6.06 -3.75 15.05
N ALA A 306 5.95 -3.28 13.81
CA ALA A 306 5.68 -1.88 13.50
C ALA A 306 4.96 -1.75 12.14
N VAL A 307 4.24 -0.64 11.96
CA VAL A 307 3.53 -0.31 10.72
C VAL A 307 3.69 1.16 10.36
N GLN A 308 3.50 1.47 9.09
CA GLN A 308 3.34 2.83 8.58
C GLN A 308 2.13 2.87 7.66
N VAL A 309 1.36 3.95 7.75
CA VAL A 309 0.20 4.21 6.87
C VAL A 309 0.30 5.64 6.37
N LYS A 310 -0.02 5.85 5.09
CA LYS A 310 -0.06 7.14 4.41
C LYS A 310 -1.32 7.21 3.56
N VAL A 311 -2.00 8.35 3.57
CA VAL A 311 -3.04 8.65 2.58
C VAL A 311 -2.52 9.77 1.70
N LEU A 312 -2.38 9.48 0.42
CA LEU A 312 -1.76 10.39 -0.53
C LEU A 312 -2.71 10.63 -1.71
N PRO A 313 -2.61 11.79 -2.39
CA PRO A 313 -3.32 12.02 -3.62
C PRO A 313 -3.11 10.86 -4.59
N LYS A 314 -4.18 10.48 -5.27
CA LYS A 314 -4.19 9.31 -6.14
C LYS A 314 -3.15 9.44 -7.24
N GLY A 315 -2.42 8.36 -7.48
CA GLY A 315 -1.32 8.35 -8.44
C GLY A 315 0.02 8.86 -7.90
N THR A 316 0.08 9.32 -6.64
CA THR A 316 1.36 9.63 -5.98
C THR A 316 2.26 8.40 -5.98
N LYS A 317 3.48 8.54 -6.51
CA LYS A 317 4.46 7.46 -6.53
C LYS A 317 5.16 7.38 -5.17
N VAL A 318 5.07 6.23 -4.51
CA VAL A 318 5.78 5.97 -3.25
C VAL A 318 6.95 5.02 -3.51
N SER A 319 8.18 5.51 -3.34
CA SER A 319 9.38 4.68 -3.49
C SER A 319 9.50 3.67 -2.34
N ALA A 320 9.79 2.42 -2.67
CA ALA A 320 10.12 1.38 -1.69
C ALA A 320 11.44 1.74 -0.99
N SER A 321 11.44 1.84 0.34
CA SER A 321 12.68 1.91 1.13
C SER A 321 12.89 0.57 1.85
N GLY A 322 13.95 -0.18 1.51
CA GLY A 322 14.28 -1.47 2.14
C GLY A 322 14.71 -2.58 1.17
N THR A 323 15.25 -3.67 1.71
CA THR A 323 15.88 -4.81 0.99
C THR A 323 14.89 -5.76 0.27
N GLY A 324 13.63 -5.37 0.09
CA GLY A 324 12.66 -6.15 -0.67
C GLY A 324 11.51 -5.30 -1.19
N ASN A 325 11.35 -5.23 -2.51
CA ASN A 325 10.24 -4.50 -3.16
C ASN A 325 8.87 -5.14 -2.89
N ALA A 326 8.83 -6.36 -2.37
CA ALA A 326 7.59 -7.09 -2.15
C ALA A 326 6.86 -6.57 -0.89
N PRO A 327 5.57 -6.17 -0.99
CA PRO A 327 4.80 -5.72 0.16
C PRO A 327 4.41 -6.86 1.12
N SER A 328 4.43 -8.10 0.64
CA SER A 328 4.15 -9.28 1.45
C SER A 328 4.83 -10.56 0.98
N TYR A 329 4.93 -11.51 1.90
CA TYR A 329 5.37 -12.89 1.66
C TYR A 329 4.35 -13.88 2.24
N ASP A 330 4.06 -14.96 1.53
CA ASP A 330 3.05 -15.93 1.99
C ASP A 330 3.56 -17.36 1.86
N ARG A 331 3.41 -18.15 2.94
CA ARG A 331 3.71 -19.58 2.90
C ARG A 331 2.64 -20.37 2.13
N GLY A 332 1.38 -19.92 2.15
CA GLY A 332 0.22 -20.63 1.61
C GLY A 332 0.00 -20.44 0.10
N THR A 333 0.42 -19.32 -0.48
CA THR A 333 0.27 -19.06 -1.93
C THR A 333 1.55 -19.20 -2.75
N GLN A 334 2.72 -19.33 -2.12
CA GLN A 334 3.94 -19.70 -2.82
C GLN A 334 3.97 -21.22 -2.98
N ALA A 335 4.01 -21.66 -4.23
CA ALA A 335 4.09 -23.08 -4.52
C ALA A 335 5.28 -23.71 -3.79
N GLN A 336 5.00 -24.78 -3.05
CA GLN A 336 5.97 -25.56 -2.31
C GLN A 336 6.35 -26.79 -3.12
N VAL A 337 7.61 -27.20 -3.01
CA VAL A 337 8.05 -28.51 -3.49
C VAL A 337 8.57 -29.32 -2.30
N SER A 338 8.17 -30.58 -2.24
CA SER A 338 8.78 -31.57 -1.37
C SER A 338 9.26 -32.76 -2.18
N VAL A 339 10.36 -33.35 -1.74
CA VAL A 339 11.06 -34.41 -2.47
C VAL A 339 11.30 -35.57 -1.51
N ARG A 340 10.86 -36.77 -1.91
CA ARG A 340 11.01 -37.98 -1.11
C ARG A 340 11.85 -39.01 -1.89
N PRO A 341 13.07 -39.34 -1.44
CA PRO A 341 13.90 -40.34 -2.11
C PRO A 341 13.57 -41.75 -1.63
N TYR A 342 13.72 -42.73 -2.51
CA TYR A 342 13.58 -44.16 -2.22
C TYR A 342 14.88 -44.91 -2.50
N TYR A 343 15.27 -45.77 -1.56
CA TYR A 343 16.44 -46.63 -1.64
C TYR A 343 16.06 -48.07 -1.34
N ARG A 344 16.58 -49.01 -2.12
CA ARG A 344 16.49 -50.43 -1.77
C ARG A 344 17.70 -50.85 -0.90
N PRO A 345 17.53 -51.71 0.12
CA PRO A 345 16.25 -52.23 0.66
C PRO A 345 15.57 -51.28 1.65
N THR A 346 16.21 -50.16 2.01
CA THR A 346 15.81 -49.34 3.18
C THR A 346 14.52 -48.50 3.05
N GLY A 347 13.81 -48.60 1.93
CA GLY A 347 12.52 -47.93 1.73
C GLY A 347 12.57 -46.43 1.40
N TRP A 348 11.40 -45.80 1.52
CA TRP A 348 11.22 -44.35 1.37
C TRP A 348 11.81 -43.62 2.57
N LYS A 349 12.57 -42.55 2.32
CA LYS A 349 13.04 -41.66 3.39
C LYS A 349 12.01 -40.58 3.69
N ALA A 350 12.26 -39.77 4.71
CA ALA A 350 11.46 -38.58 4.98
C ALA A 350 11.43 -37.65 3.76
N ALA A 351 10.30 -36.98 3.53
CA ALA A 351 10.23 -35.95 2.51
C ALA A 351 11.00 -34.71 3.00
N VAL A 352 11.81 -34.13 2.12
CA VAL A 352 12.54 -32.89 2.41
C VAL A 352 11.93 -31.73 1.63
N PRO A 353 11.98 -30.50 2.15
CA PRO A 353 11.50 -29.33 1.41
C PRO A 353 12.42 -28.99 0.24
N GLY A 354 11.94 -28.11 -0.64
CA GLY A 354 12.70 -27.61 -1.78
C GLY A 354 14.05 -27.00 -1.38
N GLY A 355 15.07 -27.24 -2.19
CA GLY A 355 16.45 -26.82 -1.94
C GLY A 355 17.23 -27.71 -0.98
N SER A 356 16.58 -28.53 -0.16
CA SER A 356 17.26 -29.52 0.68
C SER A 356 17.75 -30.72 -0.14
N THR A 357 18.81 -31.37 0.34
CA THR A 357 19.33 -32.60 -0.26
C THR A 357 18.36 -33.75 -0.03
N ALA A 358 17.67 -34.17 -1.09
CA ALA A 358 16.85 -35.37 -1.11
C ALA A 358 17.71 -36.57 -1.46
N GLY A 359 18.37 -37.11 -0.45
CA GLY A 359 19.15 -38.33 -0.55
C GLY A 359 20.43 -38.27 0.28
N VAL A 360 21.42 -39.06 -0.11
CA VAL A 360 22.75 -39.08 0.53
C VAL A 360 23.80 -38.79 -0.52
N THR A 361 24.84 -38.03 -0.16
CA THR A 361 25.94 -37.73 -1.10
C THR A 361 27.02 -38.81 -1.10
N SER A 362 26.86 -39.88 -0.30
CA SER A 362 27.80 -41.00 -0.27
C SER A 362 27.70 -41.83 -1.56
N THR A 363 28.83 -42.40 -1.98
CA THR A 363 28.92 -43.20 -3.23
C THR A 363 28.36 -44.61 -3.10
N LYS A 364 28.08 -45.06 -1.87
CA LYS A 364 27.66 -46.43 -1.54
C LYS A 364 26.17 -46.68 -1.79
N GLN A 365 25.33 -45.64 -1.86
CA GLN A 365 23.89 -45.78 -1.92
C GLN A 365 23.31 -45.22 -3.21
N ARG A 366 22.45 -46.01 -3.89
CA ARG A 366 21.88 -45.65 -5.20
C ARG A 366 20.41 -45.28 -5.07
N LEU A 367 20.01 -44.14 -5.62
CA LEU A 367 18.63 -43.71 -5.69
C LEU A 367 17.83 -44.60 -6.65
N ASN A 368 16.83 -45.29 -6.13
CA ASN A 368 15.97 -46.19 -6.91
C ASN A 368 14.74 -45.47 -7.47
N ALA A 369 14.15 -44.56 -6.70
CA ALA A 369 13.03 -43.75 -7.16
C ALA A 369 12.94 -42.42 -6.41
N LEU A 370 12.11 -41.53 -6.95
CA LEU A 370 11.80 -40.21 -6.41
C LEU A 370 10.28 -40.00 -6.42
N ARG A 371 9.74 -39.38 -5.36
CA ARG A 371 8.46 -38.68 -5.41
C ARG A 371 8.75 -37.19 -5.29
N VAL A 372 8.23 -36.41 -6.24
CA VAL A 372 8.24 -34.95 -6.15
C VAL A 372 6.80 -34.53 -6.01
N ARG A 373 6.51 -33.75 -4.97
CA ARG A 373 5.19 -33.18 -4.73
C ARG A 373 5.30 -31.67 -4.83
N VAL A 374 4.42 -31.08 -5.60
CA VAL A 374 4.22 -29.64 -5.69
C VAL A 374 2.82 -29.32 -5.21
N ASP A 375 2.74 -28.40 -4.25
CA ASP A 375 1.50 -27.90 -3.65
C ASP A 375 1.45 -26.38 -3.81
N GLY A 376 0.27 -25.80 -4.02
CA GLY A 376 0.11 -24.36 -4.13
C GLY A 376 -1.28 -23.97 -4.64
N LYS A 377 -1.54 -22.66 -4.72
CA LYS A 377 -2.85 -22.13 -5.16
C LYS A 377 -3.14 -22.24 -6.65
N TYR A 378 -2.13 -22.51 -7.47
CA TYR A 378 -2.27 -22.54 -8.92
C TYR A 378 -2.56 -23.96 -9.40
N ALA A 379 -3.52 -24.10 -10.31
CA ALA A 379 -3.82 -25.39 -10.93
C ALA A 379 -2.59 -25.98 -11.67
N GLY A 380 -2.52 -27.30 -11.71
CA GLY A 380 -1.36 -28.04 -12.23
C GLY A 380 -0.48 -28.59 -11.10
N GLY A 381 0.71 -29.08 -11.45
CA GLY A 381 1.62 -29.70 -10.49
C GLY A 381 2.99 -29.96 -11.10
N VAL A 382 3.59 -31.09 -10.73
CA VAL A 382 4.88 -31.53 -11.27
C VAL A 382 4.73 -32.85 -12.03
N GLN A 383 5.53 -33.00 -13.07
CA GLN A 383 5.74 -34.25 -13.79
C GLN A 383 7.23 -34.62 -13.74
N VAL A 384 7.50 -35.90 -13.47
CA VAL A 384 8.86 -36.42 -13.33
C VAL A 384 9.05 -37.62 -14.25
N SER A 385 10.14 -37.64 -15.01
CA SER A 385 10.60 -38.80 -15.76
C SER A 385 11.98 -39.21 -15.23
N ALA A 386 12.16 -40.51 -15.01
CA ALA A 386 13.42 -41.09 -14.55
C ALA A 386 14.03 -41.95 -15.66
N LYS A 387 15.36 -41.88 -15.80
CA LYS A 387 16.12 -42.75 -16.71
C LYS A 387 16.56 -44.01 -15.98
N VAL A 388 16.05 -45.16 -16.40
CA VAL A 388 16.28 -46.49 -15.80
C VAL A 388 16.81 -47.43 -16.87
N GLN A 389 17.95 -48.06 -16.62
CA GLN A 389 18.61 -48.98 -17.58
C GLN A 389 18.78 -48.38 -18.99
N GLY A 390 19.19 -47.11 -19.08
CA GLY A 390 19.49 -46.45 -20.35
C GLY A 390 18.28 -45.83 -21.06
N SER A 391 17.05 -46.16 -20.64
CA SER A 391 15.83 -45.63 -21.25
C SER A 391 15.08 -44.66 -20.33
N TRP A 392 14.49 -43.62 -20.89
CA TRP A 392 13.57 -42.72 -20.18
C TRP A 392 12.23 -43.40 -19.96
N ARG A 393 11.69 -43.33 -18.75
CA ARG A 393 10.31 -43.76 -18.46
C ARG A 393 9.31 -42.65 -18.77
N PRO A 394 8.02 -42.96 -19.00
CA PRO A 394 6.98 -41.95 -19.12
C PRO A 394 6.97 -40.98 -17.93
N TYR A 395 6.49 -39.77 -18.16
CA TYR A 395 6.30 -38.80 -17.08
C TYR A 395 5.21 -39.29 -16.12
N VAL A 396 5.52 -39.31 -14.83
CA VAL A 396 4.54 -39.54 -13.77
C VAL A 396 4.16 -38.22 -13.12
N GLY A 397 2.92 -38.12 -12.65
CA GLY A 397 2.35 -36.90 -12.09
C GLY A 397 2.78 -36.58 -10.65
N ASN A 398 2.07 -35.62 -10.06
CA ASN A 398 2.36 -35.08 -8.73
C ASN A 398 2.36 -36.19 -7.67
N ASN A 399 3.42 -36.27 -6.86
CA ASN A 399 3.61 -37.29 -5.80
C ASN A 399 3.60 -38.76 -6.29
N GLN A 400 3.69 -39.01 -7.59
CA GLN A 400 3.79 -40.35 -8.16
C GLN A 400 5.25 -40.84 -8.21
N VAL A 401 5.44 -42.15 -8.32
CA VAL A 401 6.77 -42.79 -8.24
C VAL A 401 7.52 -42.66 -9.56
N ALA A 402 8.63 -41.92 -9.57
CA ALA A 402 9.53 -41.82 -10.72
C ALA A 402 10.81 -42.65 -10.49
N GLY A 403 10.97 -43.74 -11.23
CA GLY A 403 12.10 -44.67 -11.08
C GLY A 403 11.60 -46.11 -10.96
N THR A 404 12.25 -46.91 -10.12
CA THR A 404 11.81 -48.29 -9.84
C THR A 404 11.50 -48.47 -8.36
N TYR A 405 10.35 -49.04 -8.06
CA TYR A 405 9.93 -49.44 -6.72
C TYR A 405 10.21 -50.94 -6.53
N HIS A 406 10.81 -51.33 -5.42
CA HIS A 406 11.18 -52.72 -5.07
C HIS A 406 12.13 -53.49 -6.00
N GLN A 407 12.58 -52.90 -7.11
CA GLN A 407 13.55 -53.50 -8.02
C GLN A 407 14.98 -53.00 -7.73
N ALA A 408 16.00 -53.84 -8.00
CA ALA A 408 17.42 -53.50 -7.83
C ALA A 408 17.98 -52.54 -8.92
N LYS A 409 17.12 -51.83 -9.66
CA LYS A 409 17.47 -51.04 -10.85
C LYS A 409 17.45 -49.54 -10.55
N GLY A 410 18.56 -48.98 -10.07
CA GLY A 410 18.56 -47.55 -9.72
C GLY A 410 18.55 -46.58 -10.92
N THR A 411 18.21 -45.34 -10.63
CA THR A 411 18.11 -44.26 -11.63
C THR A 411 19.48 -43.70 -12.04
N SER A 412 19.56 -43.21 -13.28
CA SER A 412 20.76 -42.56 -13.85
C SER A 412 20.54 -41.09 -14.18
N ALA A 413 19.29 -40.65 -14.36
CA ALA A 413 18.95 -39.25 -14.64
C ALA A 413 17.48 -38.93 -14.36
N TYR A 414 17.16 -37.65 -14.28
CA TYR A 414 15.80 -37.12 -14.11
C TYR A 414 15.50 -36.00 -15.11
N LYS A 415 14.23 -35.91 -15.52
CA LYS A 415 13.62 -34.72 -16.12
C LYS A 415 12.42 -34.33 -15.24
N ILE A 416 12.38 -33.08 -14.80
CA ILE A 416 11.33 -32.56 -13.93
C ILE A 416 10.74 -31.32 -14.59
N ARG A 417 9.42 -31.29 -14.78
CA ARG A 417 8.71 -30.15 -15.37
C ARG A 417 7.44 -29.84 -14.59
N LEU A 418 7.02 -28.58 -14.63
CA LEU A 418 5.73 -28.17 -14.09
C LEU A 418 4.63 -28.32 -15.16
N THR A 419 3.38 -28.39 -14.72
CA THR A 419 2.21 -28.46 -15.60
C THR A 419 1.19 -27.38 -15.24
N GLY A 420 0.21 -27.12 -16.13
CA GLY A 420 -0.89 -26.19 -15.86
C GLY A 420 -0.45 -24.75 -15.59
N GLU A 421 -1.22 -24.05 -14.75
CA GLU A 421 -0.94 -22.66 -14.35
C GLU A 421 0.36 -22.56 -13.54
N MET A 422 0.72 -23.61 -12.81
CA MET A 422 2.02 -23.73 -12.14
C MET A 422 3.21 -23.51 -13.09
N ALA A 423 3.18 -24.07 -14.31
CA ALA A 423 4.24 -23.91 -15.30
C ALA A 423 4.32 -22.49 -15.90
N LYS A 424 3.24 -21.71 -15.83
CA LYS A 424 3.21 -20.32 -16.29
C LYS A 424 3.74 -19.34 -15.25
N ARG A 425 3.69 -19.70 -13.96
CA ARG A 425 4.07 -18.83 -12.84
C ARG A 425 5.44 -19.15 -12.25
N TYR A 426 5.89 -20.40 -12.37
CA TYR A 426 7.13 -20.88 -11.80
C TYR A 426 8.00 -21.60 -12.83
N ASP A 427 9.29 -21.60 -12.56
CA ASP A 427 10.27 -22.51 -13.10
C ASP A 427 10.67 -23.54 -12.03
N VAL A 428 10.92 -24.78 -12.46
CA VAL A 428 11.49 -25.81 -11.60
C VAL A 428 12.96 -26.00 -11.96
N TYR A 429 13.83 -25.79 -10.97
CA TYR A 429 15.26 -26.03 -11.07
C TYR A 429 15.62 -27.27 -10.25
N TYR A 430 16.50 -28.10 -10.79
CA TYR A 430 16.94 -29.31 -10.10
C TYR A 430 18.34 -29.71 -10.52
N ARG A 431 19.06 -30.34 -9.60
CA ARG A 431 20.36 -30.95 -9.87
C ARG A 431 20.48 -32.30 -9.20
N VAL A 432 21.40 -33.11 -9.72
CA VAL A 432 21.59 -34.49 -9.28
C VAL A 432 23.02 -34.66 -8.80
N ASN A 433 23.17 -35.29 -7.64
CA ASN A 433 24.45 -35.82 -7.18
C ASN A 433 24.66 -37.20 -7.81
N VAL A 434 25.79 -37.37 -8.50
CA VAL A 434 26.18 -38.63 -9.13
C VAL A 434 27.41 -39.17 -8.40
N ALA A 435 27.36 -40.44 -8.00
CA ALA A 435 28.47 -41.10 -7.32
C ALA A 435 29.78 -40.92 -8.10
N GLY A 436 30.83 -40.44 -7.42
CA GLY A 436 32.14 -40.17 -8.03
C GLY A 436 32.25 -38.87 -8.82
N LYS A 437 31.14 -38.20 -9.16
CA LYS A 437 31.14 -36.88 -9.84
C LYS A 437 30.66 -35.74 -8.93
N GLY A 438 29.96 -36.06 -7.85
CA GLY A 438 29.36 -35.09 -6.94
C GLY A 438 28.14 -34.40 -7.53
N TRP A 439 27.83 -33.19 -7.07
CA TRP A 439 26.74 -32.38 -7.60
C TRP A 439 27.07 -31.88 -9.01
N LEU A 440 26.19 -32.21 -9.96
CA LEU A 440 26.20 -31.64 -11.30
C LEU A 440 25.50 -30.28 -11.34
N GLY A 441 25.52 -29.62 -12.50
CA GLY A 441 24.84 -28.35 -12.72
C GLY A 441 23.32 -28.43 -12.56
N TRP A 442 22.69 -27.25 -12.46
CA TRP A 442 21.23 -27.13 -12.40
C TRP A 442 20.60 -27.30 -13.78
N ALA A 443 19.69 -28.25 -13.92
CA ALA A 443 18.73 -28.34 -15.01
C ALA A 443 17.47 -27.53 -14.68
N ARG A 444 16.72 -27.17 -15.72
CA ARG A 444 15.48 -26.39 -15.63
C ARG A 444 14.41 -27.03 -16.52
N ASN A 445 13.15 -27.02 -16.06
CA ASN A 445 11.95 -27.26 -16.88
C ASN A 445 12.05 -28.40 -17.91
N GLY A 446 12.35 -29.62 -17.45
CA GLY A 446 12.37 -30.82 -18.30
C GLY A 446 13.72 -31.12 -18.95
N ALA A 447 14.74 -30.27 -18.81
CA ALA A 447 16.11 -30.58 -19.22
C ALA A 447 16.69 -31.78 -18.44
N ALA A 448 17.57 -32.58 -19.04
CA ALA A 448 18.10 -33.74 -18.33
C ALA A 448 19.07 -33.34 -17.21
N ALA A 449 18.96 -33.97 -16.03
CA ALA A 449 19.93 -33.87 -14.95
C ALA A 449 20.41 -35.26 -14.49
N GLY A 450 21.72 -35.45 -14.31
CA GLY A 450 22.32 -36.74 -13.98
C GLY A 450 23.32 -37.19 -15.05
N ALA A 451 23.30 -38.47 -15.42
CA ALA A 451 24.25 -39.03 -16.37
C ALA A 451 23.58 -39.82 -17.52
N ALA A 452 24.23 -39.84 -18.69
CA ALA A 452 23.80 -40.60 -19.85
C ALA A 452 23.95 -42.11 -19.66
N SER A 453 25.08 -42.52 -19.10
CA SER A 453 25.38 -43.92 -18.79
C SER A 453 24.51 -44.47 -17.66
N TYR A 454 23.87 -45.61 -17.88
CA TYR A 454 23.05 -46.29 -16.86
C TYR A 454 23.89 -46.88 -15.71
N LYS A 455 25.21 -47.02 -15.91
CA LYS A 455 26.17 -47.45 -14.88
C LYS A 455 26.38 -46.38 -13.81
N ALA A 456 26.15 -45.11 -14.16
CA ALA A 456 26.19 -44.01 -13.20
C ALA A 456 25.09 -44.16 -12.15
N ARG A 457 25.42 -43.80 -10.91
CA ARG A 457 24.54 -43.96 -9.75
C ARG A 457 24.16 -42.58 -9.25
N ASN A 458 22.89 -42.21 -9.41
CA ASN A 458 22.36 -41.04 -8.71
C ASN A 458 22.30 -41.36 -7.20
N THR A 459 22.72 -40.43 -6.36
CA THR A 459 22.80 -40.62 -4.91
C THR A 459 21.90 -39.62 -4.18
N ALA A 460 21.73 -38.41 -4.72
CA ALA A 460 20.81 -37.40 -4.19
C ALA A 460 20.29 -36.45 -5.28
N VAL A 461 19.20 -35.74 -4.96
CA VAL A 461 18.60 -34.70 -5.81
C VAL A 461 18.32 -33.45 -4.99
N GLN A 462 18.44 -32.27 -5.59
CA GLN A 462 17.87 -31.03 -5.07
C GLN A 462 16.88 -30.49 -6.08
N VAL A 463 15.71 -30.02 -5.62
CA VAL A 463 14.65 -29.44 -6.45
C VAL A 463 14.18 -28.14 -5.81
N VAL A 464 14.04 -27.08 -6.59
CA VAL A 464 13.61 -25.75 -6.13
C VAL A 464 12.58 -25.20 -7.11
N LEU A 465 11.56 -24.53 -6.59
CA LEU A 465 10.64 -23.71 -7.39
C LEU A 465 11.09 -22.25 -7.32
N VAL A 466 11.17 -21.60 -8.47
CA VAL A 466 11.49 -20.17 -8.58
C VAL A 466 10.37 -19.51 -9.35
N LYS A 467 9.85 -18.38 -8.87
CA LYS A 467 8.81 -17.65 -9.60
C LYS A 467 9.42 -17.10 -10.91
N LYS A 468 8.69 -17.21 -12.02
CA LYS A 468 9.16 -16.62 -13.28
C LYS A 468 9.34 -15.12 -13.12
N GLY A 469 10.45 -14.59 -13.64
CA GLY A 469 10.84 -13.19 -13.49
C GLY A 469 11.66 -12.87 -12.25
N GLU A 470 11.75 -13.79 -11.27
CA GLU A 470 12.71 -13.66 -10.16
C GLU A 470 14.07 -14.23 -10.56
N ARG A 471 15.15 -13.51 -10.22
CA ARG A 471 16.51 -13.95 -10.50
C ARG A 471 16.86 -15.08 -9.52
N ALA A 472 16.97 -16.31 -10.03
CA ALA A 472 17.49 -17.43 -9.25
C ALA A 472 18.96 -17.16 -8.91
N LEU A 473 19.27 -16.82 -7.65
CA LEU A 473 20.64 -16.81 -7.13
C LEU A 473 21.11 -18.26 -6.92
N MET A 474 21.18 -19.05 -7.99
CA MET A 474 21.75 -20.39 -7.95
C MET A 474 23.15 -20.29 -8.53
N SER A 475 24.17 -20.56 -7.71
CA SER A 475 25.58 -20.58 -8.09
C SER A 475 25.75 -21.23 -9.47
N ALA A 476 26.10 -20.40 -10.45
CA ALA A 476 26.43 -20.79 -11.81
C ALA A 476 27.86 -21.37 -11.87
N GLY A 477 28.17 -22.32 -10.98
CA GLY A 477 29.38 -23.11 -11.12
C GLY A 477 29.26 -23.96 -12.39
N GLY A 478 30.11 -23.70 -13.39
CA GLY A 478 30.04 -24.16 -14.79
C GLY A 478 30.09 -25.67 -15.06
N LYS A 479 29.56 -26.52 -14.18
CA LYS A 479 29.36 -27.95 -14.45
C LYS A 479 28.08 -28.16 -15.26
N ALA A 480 28.15 -28.98 -16.31
CA ALA A 480 26.96 -29.42 -17.04
C ALA A 480 25.97 -30.12 -16.10
N ALA A 481 24.66 -29.90 -16.29
CA ALA A 481 23.62 -30.59 -15.54
C ALA A 481 23.52 -32.08 -15.91
N TYR A 482 23.96 -32.42 -17.13
CA TYR A 482 23.97 -33.76 -17.68
C TYR A 482 25.39 -34.17 -18.08
N ALA A 483 25.89 -35.27 -17.52
CA ALA A 483 27.18 -35.82 -17.88
C ALA A 483 26.99 -36.91 -18.95
N TYR A 484 27.66 -36.75 -20.09
CA TYR A 484 27.73 -37.78 -21.13
C TYR A 484 28.51 -39.01 -20.64
#